data_AF-V7HU45-F1
#
_entry.id   AF-V7HU45-F1
#
_cell.length_a   1.000
_cell.length_b   1.000
_cell.length_c   1.000
_cell.angle_alpha   90.00
_cell.angle_beta   90.00
_cell.angle_gamma   90.00
#
_symmetry.space_group_name_H-M   'P 1'
#
loop_
_entity.id
_entity.type
_entity.pdbx_description
1 polymer ?
#
loop_
_entity_poly.entity_id
_entity_poly.type
_entity_poly.pdbx_seq_one_letter_code
_entity_poly.pdbx_strand_id
1 'polypeptide(L)'
;MFLEKLKKIKELLDEKQLIGLFLTGSTLYNAKLDDNQETDYIAVVADVPQDFLTGKFVSEQLIEGDVDIKIYSFRQFVQLVLKGNPNILELFVDKSCLLYATDQFKGFYDELIEFVFEMARGKLLKALLGMAFSNLKRVKNSQEKTGKSVFNVLKNIQYINQITTSGKIISVDFSNIKNVKQKEKWTVKEIDDLEKQIEQTKQSCNSAVEKLEYNSDLVDKFNIMSFKFLQTEVVPTFYVQITEFIDSENKREGNVAAFLSKEDALKSSEETKKLLKGKDDISEYQVNVYEFDS
;
A
#
# COMPACT_ATOMS: atom_id res chain seq x y z
N MET A 1 24.59 -10.44 -10.94
CA MET A 1 23.16 -10.50 -11.31
C MET A 1 22.24 -9.69 -10.40
N PHE A 2 21.95 -10.06 -9.14
CA PHE A 2 21.04 -9.28 -8.28
C PHE A 2 21.51 -7.83 -8.04
N LEU A 3 22.80 -7.63 -7.72
CA LEU A 3 23.39 -6.30 -7.55
C LEU A 3 23.34 -5.45 -8.84
N GLU A 4 23.42 -6.07 -10.02
CA GLU A 4 23.31 -5.37 -11.30
C GLU A 4 21.87 -4.96 -11.58
N LYS A 5 20.89 -5.82 -11.27
CA LYS A 5 19.45 -5.46 -11.33
C LYS A 5 19.14 -4.31 -10.37
N LEU A 6 19.63 -4.37 -9.13
CA LEU A 6 19.47 -3.27 -8.16
C LEU A 6 20.11 -1.96 -8.66
N LYS A 7 21.30 -2.04 -9.26
CA LYS A 7 21.96 -0.87 -9.84
C LYS A 7 21.12 -0.27 -10.97
N LYS A 8 20.61 -1.10 -11.89
CA LYS A 8 19.72 -0.67 -12.98
C LYS A 8 18.42 -0.04 -12.43
N ILE A 9 17.82 -0.63 -11.40
CA ILE A 9 16.62 -0.08 -10.75
C ILE A 9 16.92 1.28 -10.11
N LYS A 10 18.06 1.42 -9.44
CA LYS A 10 18.49 2.71 -8.90
C LYS A 10 18.72 3.74 -9.99
N GLU A 11 19.41 3.38 -11.07
CA GLU A 11 19.61 4.27 -12.23
C GLU A 11 18.27 4.70 -12.86
N LEU A 12 17.29 3.80 -12.95
CA LEU A 12 15.94 4.10 -13.44
C LEU A 12 15.11 4.99 -12.50
N LEU A 13 15.45 5.02 -11.22
CA LEU A 13 14.70 5.71 -10.17
C LEU A 13 15.50 6.85 -9.51
N ASP A 14 16.70 7.16 -10.02
CA ASP A 14 17.62 8.13 -9.42
C ASP A 14 17.01 9.52 -9.37
N GLU A 15 16.22 9.88 -10.40
CA GLU A 15 15.47 11.13 -10.46
C GLU A 15 14.26 11.16 -9.50
N LYS A 16 13.80 10.01 -9.01
CA LYS A 16 12.56 9.88 -8.24
C LYS A 16 12.76 9.82 -6.73
N GLN A 17 13.97 9.99 -6.21
CA GLN A 17 14.24 9.93 -4.77
C GLN A 17 13.71 8.63 -4.13
N LEU A 18 14.26 7.49 -4.57
CA LEU A 18 13.91 6.17 -4.04
C LEU A 18 14.19 6.08 -2.53
N ILE A 19 13.17 5.82 -1.73
CA ILE A 19 13.28 5.65 -0.27
C ILE A 19 13.12 4.20 0.19
N GLY A 20 12.45 3.36 -0.61
CA GLY A 20 12.27 1.94 -0.30
C GLY A 20 12.08 1.10 -1.56
N LEU A 21 12.59 -0.12 -1.56
CA LEU A 21 12.41 -1.08 -2.65
C LEU A 21 12.14 -2.47 -2.10
N PHE A 22 11.08 -3.08 -2.58
CA PHE A 22 10.62 -4.39 -2.17
C PHE A 22 10.62 -5.38 -3.33
N LEU A 23 11.02 -6.61 -3.05
CA LEU A 23 10.71 -7.77 -3.88
C LEU A 23 9.25 -8.17 -3.64
N THR A 24 8.51 -8.48 -4.70
CA THR A 24 7.13 -8.97 -4.58
C THR A 24 6.87 -10.10 -5.58
N GLY A 25 5.64 -10.59 -5.61
CA GLY A 25 5.20 -11.61 -6.55
C GLY A 25 5.56 -13.03 -6.13
N SER A 26 5.60 -13.95 -7.10
CA SER A 26 5.74 -15.38 -6.81
C SER A 26 7.10 -15.81 -6.28
N THR A 27 8.11 -14.96 -6.42
CA THR A 27 9.47 -15.16 -5.89
C THR A 27 9.50 -15.20 -4.36
N LEU A 28 8.50 -14.61 -3.68
CA LEU A 28 8.37 -14.65 -2.21
C LEU A 28 8.09 -16.06 -1.64
N TYR A 29 7.63 -17.01 -2.47
CA TYR A 29 7.14 -18.31 -1.97
C TYR A 29 8.11 -19.47 -2.18
N ASN A 30 9.43 -19.22 -2.21
CA ASN A 30 10.44 -20.24 -2.53
C ASN A 30 10.17 -20.97 -3.86
N ALA A 31 9.45 -20.32 -4.78
CA ALA A 31 9.47 -20.73 -6.18
C ALA A 31 10.89 -20.42 -6.65
N LYS A 32 11.67 -21.48 -6.94
CA LYS A 32 13.06 -21.35 -7.38
C LYS A 32 13.15 -20.21 -8.39
N LEU A 33 14.05 -19.27 -8.11
CA LEU A 33 14.54 -18.30 -9.08
C LEU A 33 15.20 -19.10 -10.20
N ASP A 34 14.40 -19.61 -11.13
CA ASP A 34 14.93 -20.01 -12.42
C ASP A 34 15.37 -18.72 -13.11
N ASP A 35 16.53 -18.74 -13.77
CA ASP A 35 17.24 -17.55 -14.28
C ASP A 35 16.44 -16.69 -15.29
N ASN A 36 15.23 -17.13 -15.68
CA ASN A 36 14.33 -16.48 -16.64
C ASN A 36 13.00 -16.00 -16.03
N GLN A 37 12.85 -15.90 -14.71
CA GLN A 37 11.59 -15.46 -14.10
C GLN A 37 11.46 -13.93 -14.05
N GLU A 38 10.33 -13.44 -14.57
CA GLU A 38 9.83 -12.08 -14.35
C GLU A 38 9.91 -11.76 -12.85
N THR A 39 10.64 -10.69 -12.52
CA THR A 39 10.82 -10.26 -11.14
C THR A 39 9.99 -9.01 -10.89
N ASP A 40 8.99 -9.15 -10.02
CA ASP A 40 8.12 -8.05 -9.62
C ASP A 40 8.76 -7.27 -8.45
N TYR A 41 8.75 -5.94 -8.55
CA TYR A 41 9.21 -5.03 -7.52
C TYR A 41 8.15 -4.00 -7.17
N ILE A 42 8.19 -3.53 -5.92
CA ILE A 42 7.49 -2.33 -5.50
C ILE A 42 8.52 -1.31 -5.03
N ALA A 43 8.58 -0.17 -5.71
CA ALA A 43 9.37 0.98 -5.32
C ALA A 43 8.51 2.00 -4.57
N VAL A 44 9.01 2.47 -3.44
CA VAL A 44 8.45 3.58 -2.68
C VAL A 44 9.38 4.77 -2.86
N VAL A 45 8.83 5.86 -3.39
CA VAL A 45 9.56 7.10 -3.67
C VAL A 45 9.10 8.20 -2.75
N ALA A 46 9.96 9.16 -2.46
CA ALA A 46 9.56 10.38 -1.75
C ALA A 46 8.45 11.11 -2.53
N ASP A 47 7.52 11.73 -1.82
CA ASP A 47 6.53 12.59 -2.45
C ASP A 47 7.20 13.89 -2.91
N VAL A 48 6.91 14.34 -4.14
CA VAL A 48 7.37 15.65 -4.59
C VAL A 48 6.43 16.76 -4.08
N PRO A 49 6.94 17.95 -3.73
CA PRO A 49 6.14 19.08 -3.23
C PRO A 49 4.87 19.38 -4.04
N GLN A 50 4.99 19.33 -5.38
CA GLN A 50 3.89 19.62 -6.30
C GLN A 50 2.72 18.62 -6.18
N ASP A 51 2.98 17.38 -5.81
CA ASP A 51 1.96 16.35 -5.64
C ASP A 51 1.16 16.54 -4.34
N PHE A 52 1.75 17.21 -3.35
CA PHE A 52 0.98 17.62 -2.17
C PHE A 52 -0.06 18.67 -2.53
N LEU A 53 0.35 19.69 -3.28
CA LEU A 53 -0.53 20.77 -3.71
C LEU A 53 -1.69 20.32 -4.57
N THR A 54 -1.45 19.36 -5.46
CA THR A 54 -2.47 18.85 -6.36
C THR A 54 -3.28 17.70 -5.74
N GLY A 55 -2.89 17.20 -4.58
CA GLY A 55 -3.47 16.01 -3.96
C GLY A 55 -3.27 14.73 -4.78
N LYS A 56 -2.38 14.74 -5.77
CA LYS A 56 -2.10 13.60 -6.63
C LYS A 56 -1.18 12.61 -5.91
N PHE A 57 -1.35 11.34 -6.27
CA PHE A 57 -0.46 10.26 -5.89
C PHE A 57 0.34 9.81 -7.11
N VAL A 58 1.63 9.53 -6.93
CA VAL A 58 2.44 8.89 -7.96
C VAL A 58 2.15 7.40 -7.93
N SER A 59 1.46 6.90 -8.95
CA SER A 59 1.20 5.48 -9.16
C SER A 59 1.62 5.12 -10.59
N GLU A 60 2.82 4.60 -10.74
CA GLU A 60 3.37 4.27 -12.05
C GLU A 60 3.81 2.81 -12.12
N GLN A 61 3.95 2.31 -13.34
CA GLN A 61 4.51 0.99 -13.58
C GLN A 61 5.58 1.11 -14.66
N LEU A 62 6.77 0.61 -14.37
CA LEU A 62 7.89 0.55 -15.29
C LEU A 62 8.18 -0.91 -15.61
N ILE A 63 8.15 -1.26 -16.90
CA ILE A 63 8.41 -2.60 -17.39
C ILE A 63 9.64 -2.52 -18.29
N GLU A 64 10.71 -3.22 -17.92
CA GLU A 64 12.00 -3.17 -18.59
C GLU A 64 12.60 -4.58 -18.66
N GLY A 65 12.38 -5.26 -19.78
CA GLY A 65 12.78 -6.66 -19.95
C GLY A 65 11.99 -7.60 -19.02
N ASP A 66 12.69 -8.31 -18.14
CA ASP A 66 12.13 -9.23 -17.14
C ASP A 66 11.85 -8.56 -15.78
N VAL A 67 11.96 -7.22 -15.72
CA VAL A 67 11.76 -6.43 -14.50
C VAL A 67 10.45 -5.65 -14.61
N ASP A 68 9.52 -5.89 -13.69
CA ASP A 68 8.28 -5.13 -13.52
C ASP A 68 8.33 -4.37 -12.19
N ILE A 69 8.30 -3.04 -12.23
CA ILE A 69 8.39 -2.17 -11.05
C ILE A 69 7.12 -1.35 -10.92
N LYS A 70 6.38 -1.55 -9.84
CA LYS A 70 5.30 -0.65 -9.43
C LYS A 70 5.85 0.43 -8.52
N ILE A 71 5.67 1.68 -8.90
CA ILE A 71 6.19 2.84 -8.20
C ILE A 71 5.02 3.51 -7.48
N TYR A 72 5.16 3.70 -6.17
CA TYR A 72 4.22 4.43 -5.33
C TYR A 72 4.92 5.59 -4.63
N SER A 73 4.27 6.77 -4.58
CA SER A 73 4.68 7.78 -3.61
C SER A 73 4.50 7.27 -2.19
N PHE A 74 5.28 7.79 -1.24
CA PHE A 74 5.19 7.41 0.16
C PHE A 74 3.75 7.54 0.70
N ARG A 75 3.07 8.66 0.44
CA ARG A 75 1.66 8.82 0.84
C ARG A 75 0.74 7.78 0.23
N GLN A 76 0.94 7.41 -1.03
CA GLN A 76 0.12 6.36 -1.64
C GLN A 76 0.39 5.01 -0.99
N PHE A 77 1.65 4.68 -0.75
CA PHE A 77 2.05 3.45 -0.06
C PHE A 77 1.36 3.36 1.31
N VAL A 78 1.47 4.41 2.13
CA VAL A 78 0.78 4.59 3.43
C VAL A 78 -0.73 4.42 3.29
N GLN A 79 -1.34 5.02 2.26
CA GLN A 79 -2.78 4.90 2.04
C GLN A 79 -3.20 3.46 1.68
N LEU A 80 -2.39 2.75 0.88
CA LEU A 80 -2.66 1.37 0.51
C LEU A 80 -2.55 0.44 1.72
N VAL A 81 -1.57 0.69 2.60
CA VAL A 81 -1.45 0.01 3.91
C VAL A 81 -2.72 0.23 4.73
N LEU A 82 -3.16 1.48 4.90
CA LEU A 82 -4.37 1.83 5.67
C LEU A 82 -5.66 1.23 5.10
N LYS A 83 -5.73 1.09 3.77
CA LYS A 83 -6.85 0.45 3.06
C LYS A 83 -6.80 -1.07 3.17
N GLY A 84 -5.76 -1.64 3.76
CA GLY A 84 -5.58 -3.07 3.90
C GLY A 84 -5.31 -3.76 2.58
N ASN A 85 -4.58 -3.11 1.65
CA ASN A 85 -4.27 -3.68 0.35
C ASN A 85 -3.39 -4.94 0.52
N PRO A 86 -3.89 -6.14 0.15
CA PRO A 86 -3.16 -7.38 0.43
C PRO A 86 -1.78 -7.46 -0.21
N ASN A 87 -1.59 -6.90 -1.41
CA ASN A 87 -0.30 -6.93 -2.10
C ASN A 87 0.75 -6.07 -1.39
N ILE A 88 0.32 -4.94 -0.81
CA ILE A 88 1.21 -4.08 -0.01
C ILE A 88 1.44 -4.72 1.36
N LEU A 89 0.40 -5.27 1.98
CA LEU A 89 0.50 -5.91 3.29
C LEU A 89 1.37 -7.17 3.28
N GLU A 90 1.43 -7.85 2.15
CA GLU A 90 2.31 -9.00 1.94
C GLU A 90 3.80 -8.63 2.08
N LEU A 91 4.18 -7.39 1.80
CA LEU A 91 5.57 -6.92 1.94
C LEU A 91 6.07 -6.99 3.38
N PHE A 92 5.17 -6.93 4.36
CA PHE A 92 5.49 -6.94 5.79
C PHE A 92 5.55 -8.35 6.40
N VAL A 93 5.24 -9.39 5.61
CA VAL A 93 5.19 -10.80 6.06
C VAL A 93 6.59 -11.38 6.22
N ASP A 94 7.51 -10.94 5.35
CA ASP A 94 8.91 -11.31 5.38
C ASP A 94 9.77 -10.06 5.18
N LYS A 95 10.61 -9.74 6.17
CA LYS A 95 11.54 -8.61 6.08
C LYS A 95 12.57 -8.78 4.97
N SER A 96 12.84 -10.01 4.52
CA SER A 96 13.75 -10.27 3.39
C SER A 96 13.25 -9.66 2.07
N CYS A 97 11.95 -9.33 1.98
CA CYS A 97 11.37 -8.61 0.86
C CYS A 97 11.95 -7.20 0.71
N LEU A 98 12.37 -6.54 1.80
CA LEU A 98 12.93 -5.20 1.75
C LEU A 98 14.39 -5.24 1.25
N LEU A 99 14.57 -4.92 -0.02
CA LEU A 99 15.87 -5.02 -0.69
C LEU A 99 16.72 -3.76 -0.51
N TYR A 100 16.07 -2.61 -0.39
CA TYR A 100 16.71 -1.32 -0.16
C TYR A 100 15.76 -0.43 0.65
N ALA A 101 16.34 0.36 1.55
CA ALA A 101 15.66 1.43 2.27
C ALA A 101 16.68 2.51 2.62
N THR A 102 16.25 3.77 2.67
CA THR A 102 16.98 4.80 3.43
C THR A 102 16.94 4.49 4.91
N ASP A 103 17.85 5.06 5.71
CA ASP A 103 17.91 4.78 7.15
C ASP A 103 16.62 5.22 7.86
N GLN A 104 16.05 6.36 7.45
CA GLN A 104 14.80 6.87 7.97
C GLN A 104 13.63 5.97 7.54
N PHE A 105 13.58 5.52 6.28
CA PHE A 105 12.48 4.66 5.82
C PHE A 105 12.55 3.29 6.49
N LYS A 106 13.77 2.79 6.76
CA LYS A 106 13.96 1.57 7.53
C LYS A 106 13.43 1.70 8.96
N GLY A 107 13.73 2.82 9.64
CA GLY A 107 13.18 3.11 10.97
C GLY A 107 11.65 3.16 10.96
N PHE A 108 11.07 3.91 10.02
CA PHE A 108 9.63 3.96 9.80
C PHE A 108 9.03 2.57 9.52
N TYR A 109 9.68 1.77 8.67
CA TYR A 109 9.21 0.44 8.28
C TYR A 109 9.20 -0.55 9.44
N ASP A 110 10.23 -0.54 10.28
CA ASP A 110 10.32 -1.41 11.45
C ASP A 110 9.20 -1.10 12.47
N GLU A 111 8.92 0.18 12.74
CA GLU A 111 7.77 0.59 13.54
C GLU A 111 6.46 0.21 12.86
N LEU A 112 6.38 0.42 11.54
CA LEU A 112 5.17 0.19 10.76
C LEU A 112 4.69 -1.26 10.83
N ILE A 113 5.58 -2.23 10.75
CA ILE A 113 5.24 -3.67 10.83
C ILE A 113 4.40 -3.97 12.07
N GLU A 114 4.72 -3.37 13.21
CA GLU A 114 4.02 -3.62 14.47
C GLU A 114 2.59 -3.06 14.44
N PHE A 115 2.39 -1.90 13.83
CA PHE A 115 1.08 -1.23 13.77
C PHE A 115 0.15 -1.79 12.69
N VAL A 116 0.72 -2.14 11.54
CA VAL A 116 -0.04 -2.50 10.35
C VAL A 116 -0.91 -3.71 10.58
N PHE A 117 -0.38 -4.73 11.26
CA PHE A 117 -1.16 -5.94 11.50
C PHE A 117 -2.35 -5.65 12.41
N GLU A 118 -2.17 -4.96 13.52
CA GLU A 118 -3.28 -4.66 14.44
C GLU A 118 -4.34 -3.76 13.79
N MET A 119 -3.91 -2.71 13.10
CA MET A 119 -4.81 -1.73 12.50
C MET A 119 -5.53 -2.25 11.24
N ALA A 120 -4.83 -2.98 10.38
CA ALA A 120 -5.34 -3.36 9.07
C ALA A 120 -5.94 -4.77 9.03
N ARG A 121 -5.83 -5.58 10.10
CA ARG A 121 -6.27 -6.99 10.13
C ARG A 121 -7.68 -7.20 9.58
N GLY A 122 -8.65 -6.41 10.06
CA GLY A 122 -10.05 -6.56 9.65
C GLY A 122 -10.27 -6.24 8.17
N LYS A 123 -9.61 -5.19 7.67
CA LYS A 123 -9.68 -4.79 6.25
C LYS A 123 -8.98 -5.81 5.35
N LEU A 124 -7.84 -6.31 5.80
CA LEU A 124 -7.05 -7.33 5.12
C LEU A 124 -7.81 -8.65 5.00
N LEU A 125 -8.43 -9.12 6.09
CA LEU A 125 -9.27 -10.32 6.07
C LEU A 125 -10.39 -10.20 5.02
N LYS A 126 -11.09 -9.06 4.98
CA LYS A 126 -12.12 -8.77 3.97
C LYS A 126 -11.55 -8.74 2.55
N ALA A 127 -10.40 -8.10 2.36
CA ALA A 127 -9.75 -7.98 1.06
C ALA A 127 -9.28 -9.34 0.52
N LEU A 128 -8.62 -10.15 1.36
CA LEU A 128 -8.22 -11.53 1.03
C LEU A 128 -9.41 -12.40 0.66
N LEU A 129 -10.51 -12.29 1.41
CA LEU A 129 -11.73 -13.04 1.14
C LEU A 129 -12.35 -12.61 -0.21
N GLY A 130 -12.44 -11.31 -0.46
CA GLY A 130 -12.91 -10.77 -1.74
C GLY A 130 -12.06 -11.24 -2.93
N MET A 131 -10.74 -11.28 -2.78
CA MET A 131 -9.83 -11.82 -3.80
C MET A 131 -10.01 -13.32 -4.00
N ALA A 132 -10.19 -14.10 -2.93
CA ALA A 132 -10.47 -15.53 -3.03
C ALA A 132 -11.74 -15.80 -3.84
N PHE A 133 -12.85 -15.10 -3.56
CA PHE A 133 -14.09 -15.21 -4.33
C PHE A 133 -13.92 -14.76 -5.78
N SER A 134 -13.24 -13.63 -6.01
CA SER A 134 -12.98 -13.12 -7.37
C SER A 134 -12.17 -14.11 -8.20
N ASN A 135 -11.11 -14.68 -7.61
CA ASN A 135 -10.29 -15.70 -8.27
C ASN A 135 -11.07 -17.00 -8.51
N LEU A 136 -11.89 -17.46 -7.56
CA LEU A 136 -12.76 -18.62 -7.74
C LEU A 136 -13.75 -18.40 -8.89
N LYS A 137 -14.39 -17.23 -8.96
CA LYS A 137 -15.31 -16.87 -10.04
C LYS A 137 -14.61 -16.92 -11.40
N ARG A 138 -13.37 -16.40 -11.48
CA ARG A 138 -12.53 -16.50 -12.69
C ARG A 138 -12.23 -17.95 -13.06
N VAL A 139 -11.88 -18.80 -12.09
CA VAL A 139 -11.62 -20.24 -12.31
C VAL A 139 -12.88 -20.93 -12.86
N LYS A 140 -14.03 -20.71 -12.23
CA LYS A 140 -15.31 -21.32 -12.64
C LYS A 140 -15.68 -20.99 -14.09
N ASN A 141 -15.49 -19.73 -14.46
CA ASN A 141 -15.85 -19.22 -15.79
C ASN A 141 -14.77 -19.47 -16.85
N SER A 142 -13.57 -19.92 -16.45
CA SER A 142 -12.50 -20.28 -17.38
C SER A 142 -12.75 -21.66 -18.01
N GLN A 143 -12.46 -21.78 -19.30
CA GLN A 143 -12.47 -23.06 -20.01
C GLN A 143 -11.31 -23.96 -19.58
N GLU A 144 -10.15 -23.38 -19.25
CA GLU A 144 -8.91 -24.11 -18.96
C GLU A 144 -8.75 -24.47 -17.48
N LYS A 145 -9.38 -23.73 -16.55
CA LYS A 145 -9.36 -24.02 -15.09
C LYS A 145 -7.95 -24.33 -14.58
N THR A 146 -7.02 -23.41 -14.86
CA THR A 146 -5.58 -23.64 -14.66
C THR A 146 -5.17 -23.65 -13.19
N GLY A 147 -4.11 -24.39 -12.89
CA GLY A 147 -3.50 -24.44 -11.55
C GLY A 147 -3.06 -23.08 -11.01
N LYS A 148 -2.66 -22.13 -11.86
CA LYS A 148 -2.24 -20.77 -11.43
C LYS A 148 -3.39 -20.01 -10.75
N SER A 149 -4.59 -20.06 -11.33
CA SER A 149 -5.75 -19.37 -10.77
C SER A 149 -6.25 -20.05 -9.50
N VAL A 150 -6.23 -21.38 -9.43
CA VAL A 150 -6.59 -22.13 -8.21
C VAL A 150 -5.58 -21.90 -7.09
N PHE A 151 -4.29 -21.84 -7.40
CA PHE A 151 -3.24 -21.50 -6.44
C PHE A 151 -3.54 -20.17 -5.75
N ASN A 152 -3.93 -19.14 -6.50
CA ASN A 152 -4.24 -17.84 -5.92
C ASN A 152 -5.47 -17.86 -4.99
N VAL A 153 -6.44 -18.75 -5.23
CA VAL A 153 -7.58 -18.95 -4.32
C VAL A 153 -7.08 -19.55 -3.00
N LEU A 154 -6.36 -20.67 -3.08
CA LEU A 154 -5.84 -21.39 -1.92
C LEU A 154 -4.84 -20.55 -1.11
N LYS A 155 -4.01 -19.76 -1.79
CA LYS A 155 -3.09 -18.81 -1.17
C LYS A 155 -3.83 -17.84 -0.23
N ASN A 156 -4.91 -17.24 -0.72
CA ASN A 156 -5.71 -16.30 0.06
C ASN A 156 -6.43 -16.99 1.23
N ILE A 157 -6.94 -18.22 1.03
CA ILE A 157 -7.53 -19.02 2.11
C ILE A 157 -6.49 -19.28 3.22
N GLN A 158 -5.25 -19.64 2.85
CA GLN A 158 -4.19 -19.89 3.82
C GLN A 158 -3.79 -18.65 4.60
N TYR A 159 -3.68 -17.49 3.94
CA TYR A 159 -3.50 -16.23 4.64
C TYR A 159 -4.62 -15.98 5.65
N ILE A 160 -5.89 -16.15 5.25
CA ILE A 160 -7.03 -15.95 6.15
C ILE A 160 -6.92 -16.89 7.36
N ASN A 161 -6.67 -18.18 7.14
CA ASN A 161 -6.54 -19.15 8.22
C ASN A 161 -5.38 -18.79 9.17
N GLN A 162 -4.22 -18.39 8.64
CA GLN A 162 -3.10 -17.96 9.47
C GLN A 162 -3.46 -16.74 10.34
N ILE A 163 -4.11 -15.74 9.75
CA ILE A 163 -4.51 -14.51 10.45
C ILE A 163 -5.55 -14.81 11.52
N THR A 164 -6.55 -15.65 11.23
CA THR A 164 -7.62 -15.95 12.18
C THR A 164 -7.11 -16.79 13.34
N THR A 165 -6.16 -17.70 13.11
CA THR A 165 -5.58 -18.55 14.17
C THR A 165 -4.51 -17.83 15.00
N SER A 166 -3.53 -17.19 14.35
CA SER A 166 -2.34 -16.65 15.05
C SER A 166 -2.44 -15.16 15.40
N GLY A 167 -3.37 -14.45 14.77
CA GLY A 167 -3.42 -12.99 14.84
C GLY A 167 -2.39 -12.24 14.02
N LYS A 168 -1.45 -12.96 13.39
CA LYS A 168 -0.34 -12.37 12.63
C LYS A 168 -0.25 -12.97 11.23
N ILE A 169 0.44 -12.29 10.32
CA ILE A 169 0.89 -12.89 9.06
C ILE A 169 2.40 -13.02 9.11
N ILE A 170 2.89 -14.00 9.84
CA ILE A 170 4.31 -14.32 9.83
C ILE A 170 4.46 -15.70 9.20
N SER A 171 5.28 -15.78 8.16
CA SER A 171 5.72 -17.01 7.50
C SER A 171 4.58 -17.99 7.16
N VAL A 172 3.67 -17.59 6.27
CA VAL A 172 2.64 -18.53 5.78
C VAL A 172 3.32 -19.64 4.99
N ASP A 173 3.15 -20.88 5.43
CA ASP A 173 3.68 -22.04 4.72
C ASP A 173 2.75 -22.44 3.56
N PHE A 174 3.28 -22.28 2.34
CA PHE A 174 2.60 -22.66 1.09
C PHE A 174 3.03 -24.03 0.57
N SER A 175 3.81 -24.81 1.33
CA SER A 175 4.38 -26.10 0.91
C SER A 175 3.30 -27.07 0.43
N ASN A 176 2.16 -27.12 1.12
CA ASN A 176 0.99 -27.95 0.81
C ASN A 176 0.24 -27.54 -0.46
N ILE A 177 0.45 -26.33 -1.00
CA ILE A 177 -0.20 -25.86 -2.24
C ILE A 177 0.78 -25.59 -3.38
N LYS A 178 2.09 -25.79 -3.17
CA LYS A 178 3.13 -25.58 -4.19
C LYS A 178 2.84 -26.32 -5.50
N ASN A 179 2.38 -27.57 -5.41
CA ASN A 179 2.13 -28.42 -6.58
C ASN A 179 0.83 -28.08 -7.31
N VAL A 180 -0.04 -27.25 -6.72
CA VAL A 180 -1.31 -26.83 -7.35
C VAL A 180 -1.07 -26.06 -8.65
N LYS A 181 0.00 -25.25 -8.71
CA LYS A 181 0.35 -24.48 -9.92
C LYS A 181 0.65 -25.37 -11.13
N GLN A 182 1.21 -26.57 -10.88
CA GLN A 182 1.67 -27.49 -11.93
C GLN A 182 0.52 -28.34 -12.50
N LYS A 183 -0.64 -28.35 -11.83
CA LYS A 183 -1.80 -29.09 -12.32
C LYS A 183 -2.41 -28.37 -13.52
N GLU A 184 -2.36 -29.04 -14.68
CA GLU A 184 -2.83 -28.50 -15.96
C GLU A 184 -4.33 -28.17 -15.91
N LYS A 185 -5.15 -29.05 -15.35
CA LYS A 185 -6.61 -28.91 -15.36
C LYS A 185 -7.26 -29.40 -14.08
N TRP A 186 -8.16 -28.58 -13.56
CA TRP A 186 -9.00 -28.91 -12.40
C TRP A 186 -10.38 -29.39 -12.83
N THR A 187 -10.91 -30.39 -12.12
CA THR A 187 -12.26 -30.92 -12.37
C THR A 187 -13.33 -30.02 -11.75
N VAL A 188 -14.59 -30.15 -12.22
CA VAL A 188 -15.73 -29.41 -11.67
C VAL A 188 -15.90 -29.72 -10.18
N LYS A 189 -15.85 -31.00 -9.80
CA LYS A 189 -15.98 -31.44 -8.41
C LYS A 189 -14.96 -30.77 -7.49
N GLU A 190 -13.70 -30.70 -7.91
CA GLU A 190 -12.65 -30.07 -7.10
C GLU A 190 -12.85 -28.56 -6.95
N ILE A 191 -13.41 -27.89 -7.96
CA ILE A 191 -13.77 -26.47 -7.88
C ILE A 191 -14.97 -26.26 -6.94
N ASP A 192 -15.95 -27.16 -6.96
CA ASP A 192 -17.09 -27.11 -6.05
C ASP A 192 -16.65 -27.35 -4.59
N ASP A 193 -15.70 -28.26 -4.38
CA ASP A 193 -15.11 -28.49 -3.05
C ASP A 193 -14.29 -27.27 -2.58
N LEU A 194 -13.58 -26.59 -3.49
CA LEU A 194 -12.91 -25.32 -3.20
C LEU A 194 -13.89 -24.21 -2.84
N GLU A 195 -15.05 -24.14 -3.49
CA GLU A 195 -16.10 -23.17 -3.13
C GLU A 195 -16.63 -23.42 -1.71
N LYS A 196 -16.91 -24.68 -1.35
CA LYS A 196 -17.32 -25.02 0.01
C LYS A 196 -16.27 -24.60 1.03
N GLN A 197 -14.99 -24.79 0.71
CA GLN A 197 -13.89 -24.35 1.57
C GLN A 197 -13.88 -22.83 1.76
N ILE A 198 -14.07 -22.04 0.68
CA ILE A 198 -14.14 -20.57 0.80
C ILE A 198 -15.33 -20.16 1.68
N GLU A 199 -16.49 -20.81 1.55
CA GLU A 199 -17.67 -20.45 2.36
C GLU A 199 -17.46 -20.77 3.85
N GLN A 200 -16.77 -21.87 4.18
CA GLN A 200 -16.33 -22.15 5.55
C GLN A 200 -15.35 -21.09 6.05
N THR A 201 -14.35 -20.74 5.25
CA THR A 201 -13.37 -19.69 5.56
C THR A 201 -14.04 -18.32 5.76
N LYS A 202 -15.09 -18.00 5.01
CA LYS A 202 -15.89 -16.77 5.17
C LYS A 202 -16.54 -16.68 6.55
N GLN A 203 -17.07 -17.78 7.08
CA GLN A 203 -17.64 -17.80 8.43
C GLN A 203 -16.57 -17.47 9.48
N SER A 204 -15.44 -18.17 9.44
CA SER A 204 -14.31 -17.90 10.35
C SER A 204 -13.78 -16.47 10.22
N CYS A 205 -13.70 -15.95 8.98
CA CYS A 205 -13.30 -14.59 8.69
C CYS A 205 -14.26 -13.57 9.31
N ASN A 206 -15.57 -13.73 9.13
CA ASN A 206 -16.57 -12.81 9.68
C ASN A 206 -16.54 -12.81 11.21
N SER A 207 -16.49 -13.98 11.84
CA SER A 207 -16.39 -14.08 13.30
C SER A 207 -15.09 -13.48 13.84
N ALA A 208 -13.98 -13.55 13.10
CA ALA A 208 -12.74 -12.89 13.49
C ALA A 208 -12.86 -11.37 13.36
N VAL A 209 -13.44 -10.87 12.26
CA VAL A 209 -13.66 -9.43 12.03
C VAL A 209 -14.58 -8.82 13.07
N GLU A 210 -15.66 -9.51 13.46
CA GLU A 210 -16.60 -9.04 14.49
C GLU A 210 -15.95 -8.87 15.87
N LYS A 211 -14.88 -9.61 16.15
CA LYS A 211 -14.11 -9.51 17.39
C LYS A 211 -13.02 -8.44 17.35
N LEU A 212 -12.76 -7.85 16.18
CA LEU A 212 -11.76 -6.79 16.06
C LEU A 212 -12.41 -5.45 16.39
N GLU A 213 -11.94 -4.85 17.48
CA GLU A 213 -12.27 -3.48 17.82
C GLU A 213 -11.49 -2.53 16.89
N TYR A 214 -12.17 -1.52 16.37
CA TYR A 214 -11.49 -0.45 15.65
C TYR A 214 -10.70 0.39 16.65
N ASN A 215 -9.38 0.40 16.51
CA ASN A 215 -8.50 1.18 17.36
C ASN A 215 -8.15 2.50 16.66
N SER A 216 -8.91 3.55 16.95
CA SER A 216 -8.69 4.91 16.43
C SER A 216 -7.29 5.43 16.79
N ASP A 217 -6.82 5.13 18.00
CA ASP A 217 -5.56 5.64 18.52
C ASP A 217 -4.36 5.09 17.73
N LEU A 218 -4.45 3.83 17.27
CA LEU A 218 -3.44 3.25 16.38
C LEU A 218 -3.40 3.92 15.01
N VAL A 219 -4.57 4.29 14.47
CA VAL A 219 -4.68 5.02 13.20
C VAL A 219 -4.06 6.41 13.33
N ASP A 220 -4.35 7.11 14.42
CA ASP A 220 -3.79 8.44 14.68
C ASP A 220 -2.27 8.36 14.90
N LYS A 221 -1.79 7.37 15.66
CA LYS A 221 -0.36 7.14 15.84
C LYS A 221 0.35 6.87 14.51
N PHE A 222 -0.25 6.06 13.65
CA PHE A 222 0.28 5.78 12.31
C PHE A 222 0.31 7.05 11.43
N ASN A 223 -0.73 7.87 11.48
CA ASN A 223 -0.77 9.15 10.75
C ASN A 223 0.32 10.10 11.25
N ILE A 224 0.52 10.22 12.56
CA ILE A 224 1.58 11.03 13.17
C ILE A 224 2.96 10.52 12.75
N MET A 225 3.18 9.21 12.80
CA MET A 225 4.45 8.59 12.39
C MET A 225 4.75 8.85 10.90
N SER A 226 3.74 8.71 10.04
CA SER A 226 3.86 9.00 8.61
C SER A 226 4.16 10.48 8.35
N PHE A 227 3.54 11.38 9.14
CA PHE A 227 3.78 12.81 9.06
C PHE A 227 5.21 13.16 9.49
N LYS A 228 5.70 12.60 10.61
CA LYS A 228 7.08 12.79 11.07
C LYS A 228 8.09 12.30 10.04
N PHE A 229 7.83 11.15 9.42
CA PHE A 229 8.69 10.63 8.36
C PHE A 229 8.80 11.62 7.18
N LEU A 230 7.66 12.14 6.71
CA LEU A 230 7.64 13.16 5.65
C LEU A 230 8.41 14.43 6.05
N GLN A 231 8.34 14.83 7.32
CA GLN A 231 9.13 15.96 7.84
C GLN A 231 10.64 15.71 7.87
N THR A 232 11.11 14.45 7.83
CA THR A 232 12.54 14.14 7.89
C THR A 232 13.16 13.87 6.51
N GLU A 233 12.38 13.35 5.57
CA GLU A 233 12.89 12.92 4.25
C GLU A 233 12.63 13.93 3.13
N VAL A 234 11.71 14.89 3.32
CA VAL A 234 11.20 15.76 2.24
C VAL A 234 11.53 17.26 2.48
N VAL A 235 12.34 17.62 3.48
CA VAL A 235 12.41 19.00 4.03
C VAL A 235 13.22 20.01 3.17
N PRO A 236 12.91 21.34 3.21
CA PRO A 236 12.13 22.01 4.27
C PRO A 236 11.05 23.00 3.76
N THR A 237 10.10 23.55 4.53
CA THR A 237 9.90 23.70 6.00
C THR A 237 8.47 24.13 6.34
N PHE A 238 7.52 24.11 5.39
CA PHE A 238 6.30 24.90 5.54
C PHE A 238 5.04 24.06 5.41
N TYR A 239 4.12 24.20 6.37
CA TYR A 239 2.76 23.68 6.30
C TYR A 239 1.82 24.83 5.97
N VAL A 240 1.03 24.68 4.91
CA VAL A 240 0.01 25.66 4.53
C VAL A 240 -1.35 25.15 5.00
N GLN A 241 -2.03 25.86 5.89
CA GLN A 241 -3.41 25.58 6.25
C GLN A 241 -4.32 26.58 5.56
N ILE A 242 -5.38 26.11 4.92
CA ILE A 242 -6.39 26.95 4.27
C ILE A 242 -7.70 26.81 5.04
N THR A 243 -8.14 27.88 5.67
CA THR A 243 -9.47 27.93 6.30
C THR A 243 -10.41 28.67 5.37
N GLU A 244 -11.45 27.98 4.88
CA GLU A 244 -12.51 28.58 4.07
C GLU A 244 -13.65 29.05 5.00
N PHE A 245 -14.08 30.31 4.83
CA PHE A 245 -15.24 30.86 5.50
C PHE A 245 -16.35 31.05 4.46
N ILE A 246 -17.45 30.32 4.63
CA ILE A 246 -18.60 30.38 3.73
C ILE A 246 -19.48 31.58 4.14
N ASP A 247 -19.73 31.73 5.44
CA ASP A 247 -20.33 32.91 6.06
C ASP A 247 -19.75 33.13 7.48
N SER A 248 -20.18 34.18 8.18
CA SER A 248 -19.68 34.54 9.51
C SER A 248 -19.91 33.49 10.61
N GLU A 249 -20.76 32.48 10.37
CA GLU A 249 -21.13 31.45 11.34
C GLU A 249 -20.73 30.02 10.90
N ASN A 250 -20.47 29.78 9.61
CA ASN A 250 -20.13 28.48 9.04
C ASN A 250 -18.67 28.42 8.57
N LYS A 251 -17.83 27.79 9.39
CA LYS A 251 -16.45 27.42 9.05
C LYS A 251 -16.39 26.08 8.32
N ARG A 252 -15.63 26.02 7.23
CA ARG A 252 -15.17 24.77 6.63
C ARG A 252 -13.64 24.74 6.68
N GLU A 253 -13.10 23.97 7.61
CA GLU A 253 -11.65 23.81 7.71
C GLU A 253 -11.19 22.73 6.71
N GLY A 254 -10.44 23.17 5.69
CA GLY A 254 -9.82 22.32 4.69
C GLY A 254 -8.32 22.25 4.93
N ASN A 255 -7.83 21.15 5.49
CA ASN A 255 -6.39 20.99 5.65
C ASN A 255 -5.75 20.58 4.32
N VAL A 256 -5.16 21.54 3.60
CA VAL A 256 -4.31 21.26 2.43
C VAL A 256 -2.85 21.26 2.86
N ALA A 257 -2.43 20.17 3.50
CA ALA A 257 -1.03 20.00 3.88
C ALA A 257 -0.14 19.91 2.64
N ALA A 258 0.61 20.97 2.33
CA ALA A 258 1.65 20.94 1.32
C ALA A 258 3.01 21.33 1.91
N PHE A 259 4.00 20.45 1.72
CA PHE A 259 5.39 20.66 2.10
C PHE A 259 6.07 21.44 0.99
N LEU A 260 6.37 22.70 1.25
CA LEU A 260 6.95 23.62 0.28
C LEU A 260 8.18 24.27 0.87
N SER A 261 9.10 24.71 0.00
CA SER A 261 10.11 25.70 0.38
C SER A 261 9.42 27.01 0.82
N LYS A 262 10.12 27.91 1.53
CA LYS A 262 9.52 29.19 1.96
C LYS A 262 8.96 29.99 0.78
N GLU A 263 9.74 30.04 -0.30
CA GLU A 263 9.35 30.71 -1.54
C GLU A 263 8.16 30.03 -2.21
N ASP A 264 8.16 28.71 -2.28
CA ASP A 264 7.06 27.96 -2.90
C ASP A 264 5.79 28.01 -2.04
N ALA A 265 5.90 28.05 -0.71
CA ALA A 265 4.78 28.21 0.22
C ALA A 265 4.10 29.56 0.03
N LEU A 266 4.91 30.62 -0.10
CA LEU A 266 4.41 31.97 -0.39
C LEU A 266 3.78 32.05 -1.79
N LYS A 267 4.42 31.45 -2.79
CA LYS A 267 3.90 31.42 -4.17
C LYS A 267 2.60 30.62 -4.28
N SER A 268 2.54 29.46 -3.64
CA SER A 268 1.36 28.60 -3.61
C SER A 268 0.23 29.23 -2.81
N SER A 269 0.53 29.94 -1.72
CA SER A 269 -0.44 30.80 -1.03
C SER A 269 -1.05 31.80 -2.03
N GLU A 270 -0.24 32.55 -2.77
CA GLU A 270 -0.73 33.52 -3.76
C GLU A 270 -1.52 32.88 -4.93
N GLU A 271 -1.14 31.71 -5.41
CA GLU A 271 -1.88 30.98 -6.45
C GLU A 271 -3.23 30.44 -5.93
N THR A 272 -3.24 29.92 -4.70
CA THR A 272 -4.45 29.48 -4.02
C THR A 272 -5.40 30.66 -3.79
N LYS A 273 -4.88 31.81 -3.35
CA LYS A 273 -5.66 33.06 -3.22
C LYS A 273 -6.33 33.47 -4.52
N LYS A 274 -5.65 33.29 -5.66
CA LYS A 274 -6.20 33.57 -7.00
C LYS A 274 -7.30 32.58 -7.39
N LEU A 275 -7.11 31.29 -7.12
CA LEU A 275 -8.10 30.24 -7.39
C LEU A 275 -9.38 30.43 -6.55
N LEU A 276 -9.24 30.83 -5.27
CA LEU A 276 -10.37 31.02 -4.37
C LEU A 276 -11.14 32.31 -4.64
N LYS A 277 -10.48 33.38 -5.14
CA LYS A 277 -11.13 34.64 -5.55
C LYS A 277 -12.19 34.49 -6.66
N GLY A 278 -12.24 33.36 -7.34
CA GLY A 278 -13.23 33.08 -8.39
C GLY A 278 -14.41 32.22 -7.95
N LYS A 279 -14.53 31.87 -6.67
CA LYS A 279 -15.68 31.11 -6.14
C LYS A 279 -16.62 32.07 -5.41
N ASP A 280 -17.85 32.21 -5.93
CA ASP A 280 -18.86 33.15 -5.43
C ASP A 280 -19.33 32.84 -3.99
N ASP A 281 -19.10 31.60 -3.51
CA ASP A 281 -19.58 31.12 -2.20
C ASP A 281 -18.58 31.28 -1.05
N ILE A 282 -17.41 31.91 -1.28
CA ILE A 282 -16.37 32.08 -0.26
C ILE A 282 -16.27 33.56 0.10
N SER A 283 -16.75 33.92 1.29
CA SER A 283 -16.75 35.30 1.78
C SER A 283 -15.38 35.73 2.31
N GLU A 284 -14.64 34.80 2.92
CA GLU A 284 -13.30 35.04 3.44
C GLU A 284 -12.47 33.74 3.43
N TYR A 285 -11.15 33.85 3.38
CA TYR A 285 -10.25 32.71 3.60
C TYR A 285 -9.02 33.16 4.38
N GLN A 286 -8.46 32.24 5.16
CA GLN A 286 -7.20 32.44 5.86
C GLN A 286 -6.19 31.39 5.40
N VAL A 287 -5.01 31.85 4.96
CA VAL A 287 -3.88 30.97 4.63
C VAL A 287 -2.82 31.14 5.71
N ASN A 288 -2.64 30.12 6.53
CA ASN A 288 -1.59 30.09 7.55
C ASN A 288 -0.40 29.29 7.03
N VAL A 289 0.80 29.87 7.13
CA VAL A 289 2.04 29.21 6.77
C VAL A 289 2.81 28.97 8.06
N TYR A 290 3.03 27.71 8.41
CA TYR A 290 3.72 27.31 9.63
C TYR A 290 5.13 26.85 9.25
N GLU A 291 6.13 27.50 9.81
CA GLU A 291 7.54 27.08 9.76
C GLU A 291 7.77 26.10 10.91
N PHE A 292 8.23 24.89 10.61
CA PHE A 292 8.63 23.93 11.63
C PHE A 292 10.14 24.05 11.89
N ASP A 293 10.52 24.54 13.07
CA ASP A 293 11.90 24.47 13.52
C ASP A 293 12.29 22.99 13.73
N SER A 294 13.41 22.60 13.11
CA SER A 294 14.02 21.27 13.21
C SER A 294 14.58 20.98 14.61
#